data_AF-A0A1G1N306-F1
#
_entry.id   AF-A0A1G1N306-F1
#
_cell.length_a   1.000
_cell.length_b   1.000
_cell.length_c   1.000
_cell.angle_alpha   90.00
_cell.angle_beta   90.00
_cell.angle_gamma   90.00
#
_symmetry.space_group_name_H-M   'P 1'
#
loop_
_entity.id
_entity.type
_entity.pdbx_description
1 polymer ?
#
loop_
_entity_poly.entity_id
_entity_poly.type
_entity_poly.pdbx_seq_one_letter_code
_entity_poly.pdbx_strand_id
1 'polypeptide(L)'
;MNKIIKILYTKLARVYFFIRFIILSVRQMSRRLPEDRPKIIFHLMDDRLYRDGDGSGRYAYLIMNLFSEGGYSVFFYKDLNFAGFMGLGRYGRFSYFVKNLKFISRLPDDTENYIYAFDNIDAGILDKAWEKRIYVNVLKPAYCKISEVIWIPYFFHPYMYKLKQDKRILGMRKTPKKIRAFFGGNTTIKYYNNPALRSCYGQMSRSEGVNALMELGDKAKLINRTADYRKVLNGASYRNECFIFKTDRAGFIRHEEWTRGVVASDFFVCLSGTDLPMCHNAIESMAVGTIPIISYSDWFFPSLEHKKNAIIYTDKADMILKIKEVFEMKKDEIQCMRENVLQYYDTYLVSGRFIQNVERTGRDDATIMLHPRLVPTPQEEQVGQAAIKEMNSYFIKKEKISAGSRDKNG
;
A
#
# COMPACT_ATOMS: atom_id res chain seq x y z
N MET A 1 31.85 -8.47 16.11
CA MET A 1 31.01 -7.59 16.99
C MET A 1 30.75 -8.34 18.29
N ASN A 2 31.24 -7.81 19.42
CA ASN A 2 31.32 -8.53 20.71
C ASN A 2 29.92 -8.90 21.26
N LYS A 3 29.74 -10.14 21.76
CA LYS A 3 28.47 -10.68 22.29
C LYS A 3 27.87 -9.77 23.38
N ILE A 4 28.71 -9.16 24.20
CA ILE A 4 28.32 -8.21 25.25
C ILE A 4 27.69 -6.93 24.66
N ILE A 5 28.29 -6.37 23.61
CA ILE A 5 27.76 -5.18 22.91
C ILE A 5 26.36 -5.46 22.34
N LYS A 6 26.16 -6.65 21.75
CA LYS A 6 24.85 -7.06 21.21
C LYS A 6 23.78 -7.18 22.30
N ILE A 7 24.13 -7.72 23.46
CA ILE A 7 23.23 -7.84 24.62
C ILE A 7 22.87 -6.44 25.15
N LEU A 8 23.87 -5.57 25.35
CA LEU A 8 23.65 -4.21 25.83
C LEU A 8 22.76 -3.42 24.86
N TYR A 9 23.05 -3.48 23.56
CA TYR A 9 22.23 -2.86 22.53
C TYR A 9 20.78 -3.36 22.56
N THR A 10 20.57 -4.67 22.71
CA THR A 10 19.22 -5.26 22.76
C THR A 10 18.45 -4.80 24.00
N LYS A 11 19.11 -4.74 25.16
CA LYS A 11 18.51 -4.22 26.41
C LYS A 11 18.15 -2.75 26.28
N LEU A 12 19.07 -1.92 25.78
CA LEU A 12 18.83 -0.49 25.54
C LEU A 12 17.69 -0.26 24.55
N ALA A 13 17.64 -1.05 23.46
CA ALA A 13 16.56 -0.98 22.50
C ALA A 13 15.19 -1.34 23.12
N ARG A 14 15.14 -2.35 24.00
CA ARG A 14 13.92 -2.70 24.73
C ARG A 14 13.48 -1.58 25.67
N VAL A 15 14.38 -0.99 26.43
CA VAL A 15 14.08 0.16 27.32
C VAL A 15 13.57 1.34 26.48
N TYR A 16 14.23 1.68 25.38
CA TYR A 16 13.79 2.71 24.46
C TYR A 16 12.37 2.46 23.95
N PHE A 17 12.06 1.24 23.51
CA PHE A 17 10.71 0.91 23.05
C PHE A 17 9.69 0.91 24.17
N PHE A 18 10.04 0.52 25.39
CA PHE A 18 9.15 0.55 26.53
C PHE A 18 8.80 2.00 26.91
N ILE A 19 9.79 2.88 27.05
CA ILE A 19 9.57 4.32 27.29
C ILE A 19 8.67 4.89 26.19
N ARG A 20 8.97 4.56 24.93
CA ARG A 20 8.16 5.01 23.79
C ARG A 20 6.72 4.49 23.85
N PHE A 21 6.51 3.24 24.24
CA PHE A 21 5.18 2.68 24.47
C PHE A 21 4.43 3.48 25.53
N ILE A 22 5.03 3.75 26.69
CA ILE A 22 4.39 4.53 27.77
C ILE A 22 3.97 5.92 27.27
N ILE A 23 4.89 6.65 26.62
CA ILE A 23 4.60 8.00 26.09
C ILE A 23 3.44 7.96 25.09
N LEU A 24 3.45 6.99 24.17
CA LEU A 24 2.41 6.88 23.15
C LEU A 24 1.07 6.42 23.73
N SER A 25 1.07 5.51 24.70
CA SER A 25 -0.14 5.07 25.39
C SER A 25 -0.77 6.19 26.20
N VAL A 26 0.01 7.00 26.92
CA VAL A 26 -0.51 8.20 27.62
C VAL A 26 -1.17 9.16 26.63
N ARG A 27 -0.55 9.41 25.47
CA ARG A 27 -1.15 10.23 24.41
C ARG A 27 -2.42 9.64 23.82
N GLN A 28 -2.57 8.31 23.79
CA GLN A 28 -3.79 7.65 23.33
C GLN A 28 -4.92 7.75 24.37
N MET A 29 -4.60 7.63 25.67
CA MET A 29 -5.58 7.77 26.74
C MET A 29 -6.23 9.15 26.76
N SER A 30 -5.44 10.21 26.55
CA SER A 30 -5.95 11.59 26.51
C SER A 30 -6.61 11.99 25.19
N ARG A 31 -6.59 11.12 24.17
CA ARG A 31 -7.13 11.44 22.85
C ARG A 31 -8.65 11.46 22.88
N ARG A 32 -9.22 12.59 22.47
CA ARG A 32 -10.64 12.77 22.17
C ARG A 32 -10.84 12.74 20.66
N LEU A 33 -11.76 11.91 20.21
CA LEU A 33 -12.18 11.88 18.81
C LEU A 33 -13.42 12.77 18.63
N PRO A 34 -13.62 13.41 17.48
CA PRO A 34 -14.83 14.18 17.22
C PRO A 34 -16.07 13.27 17.19
N GLU A 35 -17.16 13.74 17.79
CA GLU A 35 -18.41 12.98 17.94
C GLU A 35 -19.32 13.09 16.72
N ASP A 36 -19.19 14.17 15.96
CA ASP A 36 -19.95 14.53 14.75
C ASP A 36 -19.52 13.77 13.49
N ARG A 37 -18.54 12.88 13.61
CA ARG A 37 -17.94 12.15 12.48
C ARG A 37 -18.47 10.72 12.40
N PRO A 38 -18.56 10.15 11.18
CA PRO A 38 -18.85 8.74 11.03
C PRO A 38 -17.78 7.90 11.75
N LYS A 39 -18.24 6.80 12.36
CA LYS A 39 -17.41 5.99 13.27
C LYS A 39 -17.14 4.64 12.64
N ILE A 40 -15.88 4.21 12.73
CA ILE A 40 -15.48 2.87 12.26
C ILE A 40 -14.62 2.19 13.31
N ILE A 41 -14.94 0.93 13.62
CA ILE A 41 -14.16 0.05 14.49
C ILE A 41 -13.43 -0.96 13.62
N PHE A 42 -12.10 -0.98 13.71
CA PHE A 42 -11.26 -2.03 13.16
C PHE A 42 -10.98 -3.09 14.21
N HIS A 43 -11.38 -4.34 13.95
CA HIS A 43 -10.99 -5.52 14.71
C HIS A 43 -10.17 -6.42 13.78
N LEU A 44 -8.86 -6.20 13.81
CA LEU A 44 -7.91 -6.80 12.89
C LEU A 44 -6.96 -7.72 13.67
N MET A 45 -7.17 -9.02 13.53
CA MET A 45 -6.52 -10.07 14.32
C MET A 45 -5.42 -10.78 13.53
N ASP A 46 -5.41 -10.68 12.21
CA ASP A 46 -4.43 -11.35 11.38
C ASP A 46 -3.05 -10.69 11.48
N ASP A 47 -2.07 -11.46 11.97
CA ASP A 47 -0.69 -10.99 12.12
C ASP A 47 -0.05 -10.49 10.81
N ARG A 48 -0.47 -10.99 9.64
CA ARG A 48 0.09 -10.57 8.35
C ARG A 48 -0.12 -9.07 8.12
N LEU A 49 -1.15 -8.48 8.70
CA LEU A 49 -1.38 -7.04 8.66
C LEU A 49 -0.32 -6.22 9.39
N TYR A 50 0.51 -6.86 10.23
CA TYR A 50 1.51 -6.23 11.10
C TYR A 50 2.96 -6.72 10.88
N ARG A 51 3.16 -7.87 10.21
CA ARG A 51 4.49 -8.49 10.00
C ARG A 51 5.42 -7.68 9.09
N ASP A 52 6.61 -7.35 9.57
CA ASP A 52 7.59 -6.52 8.85
C ASP A 52 8.42 -7.26 7.77
N GLY A 53 8.11 -8.52 7.45
CA GLY A 53 8.99 -9.40 6.66
C GLY A 53 8.59 -9.62 5.20
N ASP A 54 7.30 -9.66 4.90
CA ASP A 54 6.70 -10.02 3.59
C ASP A 54 6.04 -8.82 2.88
N GLY A 55 6.22 -7.62 3.46
CA GLY A 55 5.67 -6.37 2.97
C GLY A 55 4.19 -6.14 3.29
N SER A 56 3.49 -7.05 3.99
CA SER A 56 2.08 -6.84 4.35
C SER A 56 1.86 -6.12 5.67
N GLY A 57 2.88 -6.02 6.53
CA GLY A 57 2.82 -5.36 7.86
C GLY A 57 2.48 -3.87 7.90
N ARG A 58 2.15 -3.29 6.74
CA ARG A 58 1.74 -1.91 6.54
C ARG A 58 0.23 -1.74 6.35
N TYR A 59 -0.51 -2.80 5.99
CA TYR A 59 -1.90 -2.65 5.54
C TYR A 59 -2.85 -2.15 6.63
N ALA A 60 -2.76 -2.67 7.86
CA ALA A 60 -3.60 -2.19 8.95
C ALA A 60 -3.41 -0.68 9.18
N TYR A 61 -2.16 -0.22 9.27
CA TYR A 61 -1.86 1.21 9.39
C TYR A 61 -2.44 2.01 8.22
N LEU A 62 -2.23 1.53 6.99
CA LEU A 62 -2.61 2.27 5.79
C LEU A 62 -4.13 2.39 5.63
N ILE A 63 -4.90 1.32 5.83
CA ILE A 63 -6.37 1.37 5.78
C ILE A 63 -6.89 2.35 6.84
N MET A 64 -6.47 2.20 8.09
CA MET A 64 -6.92 3.07 9.18
C MET A 64 -6.55 4.54 8.92
N ASN A 65 -5.39 4.79 8.32
CA ASN A 65 -4.99 6.13 7.92
C ASN A 65 -5.90 6.69 6.81
N LEU A 66 -6.32 5.88 5.82
CA LEU A 66 -7.27 6.33 4.79
C LEU A 66 -8.60 6.78 5.40
N PHE A 67 -9.18 6.00 6.31
CA PHE A 67 -10.43 6.37 6.99
C PHE A 67 -10.25 7.64 7.83
N SER A 68 -9.16 7.76 8.57
CA SER A 68 -8.85 8.98 9.33
C SER A 68 -8.72 10.21 8.42
N GLU A 69 -8.08 10.09 7.26
CA GLU A 69 -7.96 11.17 6.27
C GLU A 69 -9.28 11.43 5.53
N GLY A 70 -10.15 10.43 5.42
CA GLY A 70 -11.52 10.53 4.92
C GLY A 70 -12.51 11.20 5.88
N GLY A 71 -12.06 11.58 7.08
CA GLY A 71 -12.91 12.27 8.06
C GLY A 71 -13.60 11.35 9.06
N TYR A 72 -13.24 10.08 9.14
CA TYR A 72 -13.80 9.17 10.15
C TYR A 72 -13.15 9.35 11.52
N SER A 73 -13.94 9.06 12.56
CA SER A 73 -13.45 8.71 13.88
C SER A 73 -13.14 7.20 13.91
N VAL A 74 -11.85 6.87 13.92
CA VAL A 74 -11.34 5.51 13.77
C VAL A 74 -11.06 4.91 15.14
N PHE A 75 -11.63 3.75 15.42
CA PHE A 75 -11.36 2.98 16.62
C PHE A 75 -10.62 1.71 16.23
N PHE A 76 -9.55 1.39 16.93
CA PHE A 76 -8.80 0.15 16.72
C PHE A 76 -8.98 -0.74 17.96
N TYR A 77 -9.79 -1.78 17.82
CA TYR A 77 -10.06 -2.73 18.88
C TYR A 77 -8.88 -3.70 19.01
N LYS A 78 -8.03 -3.44 20.01
CA LYS A 78 -6.82 -4.23 20.29
C LYS A 78 -6.31 -3.95 21.70
N ASP A 79 -5.91 -5.00 22.40
CA ASP A 79 -5.29 -4.86 23.71
C ASP A 79 -3.89 -4.24 23.61
N LEU A 80 -3.73 -3.08 24.25
CA LEU A 80 -2.48 -2.32 24.24
C LEU A 80 -1.66 -2.57 25.50
N ASN A 81 -1.04 -3.74 25.57
CA ASN A 81 0.12 -3.94 26.43
C ASN A 81 1.44 -3.78 25.64
N PHE A 82 2.57 -3.83 26.32
CA PHE A 82 3.88 -3.65 25.67
C PHE A 82 4.17 -4.75 24.63
N ALA A 83 3.69 -5.97 24.83
CA ALA A 83 3.83 -7.05 23.85
C ALA A 83 3.01 -6.77 22.59
N GLY A 84 1.76 -6.33 22.73
CA GLY A 84 0.91 -5.88 21.62
C GLY A 84 1.55 -4.73 20.84
N PHE A 85 2.14 -3.74 21.52
CA PHE A 85 2.89 -2.66 20.87
C PHE A 85 4.07 -3.17 20.03
N MET A 86 4.79 -4.17 20.52
CA MET A 86 5.88 -4.80 19.76
C MET A 86 5.36 -5.66 18.60
N GLY A 87 4.23 -6.35 18.80
CA GLY A 87 3.55 -7.17 17.79
C GLY A 87 3.03 -6.38 16.58
N LEU A 88 2.73 -5.08 16.76
CA LEU A 88 2.36 -4.19 15.65
C LEU A 88 3.47 -3.98 14.61
N GLY A 89 4.72 -4.41 14.87
CA GLY A 89 5.82 -4.22 13.93
C GLY A 89 6.17 -2.75 13.71
N ARG A 90 7.05 -2.48 12.74
CA ARG A 90 7.60 -1.16 12.41
C ARG A 90 6.52 -0.23 11.88
N TYR A 91 5.70 -0.72 10.94
CA TYR A 91 4.69 0.10 10.28
C TYR A 91 3.36 0.12 11.02
N GLY A 92 2.91 -0.98 11.63
CA GLY A 92 1.69 -0.97 12.44
C GLY A 92 1.79 -0.03 13.65
N ARG A 93 2.99 0.18 14.20
CA ARG A 93 3.22 1.23 15.23
C ARG A 93 2.98 2.66 14.72
N PHE A 94 2.89 2.90 13.41
CA PHE A 94 2.51 4.21 12.89
C PHE A 94 1.04 4.55 13.18
N SER A 95 0.20 3.57 13.50
CA SER A 95 -1.20 3.77 13.91
C SER A 95 -1.34 4.70 15.11
N TYR A 96 -0.36 4.73 16.03
CA TYR A 96 -0.35 5.69 17.16
C TYR A 96 -0.30 7.16 16.73
N PHE A 97 0.17 7.44 15.52
CA PHE A 97 0.31 8.80 14.98
C PHE A 97 -0.81 9.18 14.02
N VAL A 98 -1.75 8.27 13.73
CA VAL A 98 -2.94 8.58 12.92
C VAL A 98 -3.80 9.58 13.69
N LYS A 99 -4.24 10.67 13.03
CA LYS A 99 -4.85 11.84 13.68
C LYS A 99 -6.14 11.50 14.42
N ASN A 100 -7.08 10.83 13.75
CA ASN A 100 -8.42 10.56 14.27
C ASN A 100 -8.58 9.10 14.70
N LEU A 101 -7.51 8.47 15.18
CA LEU A 101 -7.52 7.07 15.62
C LEU A 101 -7.45 6.95 17.14
N LYS A 102 -8.26 6.09 17.75
CA LYS A 102 -8.16 5.73 19.17
C LYS A 102 -8.10 4.21 19.32
N PHE A 103 -7.22 3.73 20.18
CA PHE A 103 -7.22 2.32 20.55
C PHE A 103 -8.22 2.08 21.67
N ILE A 104 -8.95 0.96 21.59
CA ILE A 104 -9.92 0.53 22.58
C ILE A 104 -9.69 -0.94 22.91
N SER A 105 -9.90 -1.32 24.18
CA SER A 105 -9.87 -2.71 24.66
C SER A 105 -11.25 -3.26 25.01
N ARG A 106 -12.29 -2.43 24.85
CA ARG A 106 -13.69 -2.81 25.01
C ARG A 106 -14.50 -2.14 23.91
N LEU A 107 -15.43 -2.89 23.31
CA LEU A 107 -16.38 -2.35 22.35
C LEU A 107 -17.38 -1.41 23.06
N PRO A 108 -17.89 -0.38 22.38
CA PRO A 108 -19.03 0.39 22.86
C PRO A 108 -20.23 -0.52 23.16
N ASP A 109 -21.06 -0.11 24.13
CA ASP A 109 -22.27 -0.86 24.47
C ASP A 109 -23.32 -0.73 23.35
N ASP A 110 -23.46 0.47 22.78
CA ASP A 110 -24.22 0.76 21.56
C ASP A 110 -23.29 0.85 20.33
N THR A 111 -23.56 0.00 19.34
CA THR A 111 -22.78 -0.16 18.12
C THR A 111 -23.56 0.18 16.84
N GLU A 112 -24.83 0.57 16.95
CA GLU A 112 -25.73 0.73 15.79
C GLU A 112 -25.22 1.79 14.79
N ASN A 113 -24.54 2.83 15.29
CA ASN A 113 -23.97 3.92 14.49
C ASN A 113 -22.47 3.75 14.19
N TYR A 114 -21.98 2.51 14.20
CA TYR A 114 -20.60 2.18 13.88
C TYR A 114 -20.52 1.26 12.67
N ILE A 115 -19.56 1.55 11.80
CA ILE A 115 -19.07 0.58 10.82
C ILE A 115 -18.13 -0.39 11.54
N TYR A 116 -18.32 -1.70 11.34
CA TYR A 116 -17.44 -2.73 11.87
C TYR A 116 -16.60 -3.36 10.77
N ALA A 117 -15.28 -3.14 10.81
CA ALA A 117 -14.32 -3.69 9.88
C ALA A 117 -13.51 -4.81 10.53
N PHE A 118 -13.55 -6.02 9.96
CA PHE A 118 -12.99 -7.23 10.57
C PHE A 118 -12.29 -8.14 9.56
N ASP A 119 -11.27 -8.89 9.99
CA ASP A 119 -10.55 -9.87 9.16
C ASP A 119 -10.76 -11.32 9.60
N ASN A 120 -11.43 -11.54 10.73
CA ASN A 120 -11.77 -12.84 11.29
C ASN A 120 -13.21 -12.85 11.82
N ILE A 121 -13.88 -14.01 11.76
CA ILE A 121 -15.26 -14.15 12.20
C ILE A 121 -15.30 -14.33 13.72
N ASP A 122 -15.91 -13.37 14.39
CA ASP A 122 -16.36 -13.52 15.77
C ASP A 122 -17.87 -13.35 15.79
N ALA A 123 -18.59 -14.48 15.90
CA ALA A 123 -20.05 -14.47 15.86
C ALA A 123 -20.67 -13.58 16.95
N GLY A 124 -20.09 -13.57 18.16
CA GLY A 124 -20.61 -12.77 19.27
C GLY A 124 -20.50 -11.27 19.02
N ILE A 125 -19.47 -10.83 18.29
CA ILE A 125 -19.32 -9.43 17.88
C ILE A 125 -20.17 -9.13 16.63
N LEU A 126 -20.19 -10.03 15.66
CA LEU A 126 -20.94 -9.85 14.39
C LEU A 126 -22.46 -9.85 14.57
N ASP A 127 -22.96 -10.46 15.64
CA ASP A 127 -24.39 -10.48 15.98
C ASP A 127 -24.89 -9.17 16.62
N LYS A 128 -23.98 -8.26 17.01
CA LYS A 128 -24.37 -6.91 17.45
C LYS A 128 -24.97 -6.10 16.28
N ALA A 129 -25.75 -5.07 16.61
CA ALA A 129 -26.24 -4.12 15.64
C ALA A 129 -25.09 -3.24 15.13
N TRP A 130 -24.90 -3.18 13.81
CA TRP A 130 -23.87 -2.37 13.16
C TRP A 130 -24.49 -1.59 12.02
N GLU A 131 -24.02 -0.37 11.78
CA GLU A 131 -24.46 0.44 10.64
C GLU A 131 -24.12 -0.25 9.32
N LYS A 132 -22.91 -0.82 9.28
CA LYS A 132 -22.34 -1.57 8.16
C LYS A 132 -21.27 -2.51 8.66
N ARG A 133 -21.18 -3.69 8.07
CA ARG A 133 -20.09 -4.65 8.31
C ARG A 133 -19.19 -4.72 7.08
N ILE A 134 -17.89 -4.69 7.32
CA ILE A 134 -16.88 -4.72 6.27
C ILE A 134 -15.88 -5.83 6.56
N TYR A 135 -15.91 -6.86 5.73
CA TYR A 135 -14.84 -7.86 5.75
C TYR A 135 -13.58 -7.28 5.09
N VAL A 136 -12.49 -7.19 5.85
CA VAL A 136 -11.16 -6.81 5.37
C VAL A 136 -10.47 -8.08 4.93
N ASN A 137 -10.52 -8.36 3.64
CA ASN A 137 -9.92 -9.55 3.10
C ASN A 137 -8.38 -9.42 3.09
N VAL A 138 -7.75 -10.16 4.01
CA VAL A 138 -6.29 -10.32 4.14
C VAL A 138 -5.75 -11.55 3.40
N LEU A 139 -6.66 -12.40 2.92
CA LEU A 139 -6.37 -13.65 2.24
C LEU A 139 -6.12 -13.40 0.75
N LYS A 140 -5.34 -14.30 0.18
CA LYS A 140 -5.09 -14.36 -1.26
C LYS A 140 -5.75 -15.66 -1.71
N PRO A 141 -6.57 -15.67 -2.78
CA PRO A 141 -6.88 -14.60 -3.70
C PRO A 141 -8.33 -14.09 -3.51
N ALA A 142 -8.78 -13.25 -4.44
CA ALA A 142 -9.94 -12.35 -4.32
C ALA A 142 -11.35 -12.98 -4.24
N TYR A 143 -11.50 -14.32 -4.20
CA TYR A 143 -12.83 -14.96 -4.17
C TYR A 143 -13.44 -15.05 -2.75
N CYS A 144 -12.68 -14.68 -1.73
CA CYS A 144 -13.13 -14.57 -0.35
C CYS A 144 -13.85 -13.21 -0.13
N LYS A 145 -15.17 -13.19 -0.29
CA LYS A 145 -16.01 -11.99 -0.13
C LYS A 145 -17.35 -12.34 0.49
N ILE A 146 -17.94 -11.38 1.22
CA ILE A 146 -19.27 -11.53 1.82
C ILE A 146 -20.35 -10.72 1.06
N SER A 147 -19.95 -9.79 0.19
CA SER A 147 -20.85 -8.89 -0.56
C SER A 147 -20.06 -8.12 -1.65
N GLU A 148 -20.50 -6.91 -1.99
CA GLU A 148 -19.85 -5.95 -2.87
C GLU A 148 -18.38 -5.74 -2.48
N VAL A 149 -17.52 -5.75 -3.50
CA VAL A 149 -16.07 -5.60 -3.33
C VAL A 149 -15.66 -4.16 -3.54
N ILE A 150 -14.97 -3.61 -2.54
CA ILE A 150 -14.34 -2.29 -2.56
C ILE A 150 -12.84 -2.52 -2.72
N TRP A 151 -12.31 -2.14 -3.87
CA TRP A 151 -10.87 -2.19 -4.11
C TRP A 151 -10.18 -1.04 -3.39
N ILE A 152 -9.23 -1.38 -2.53
CA ILE A 152 -8.38 -0.35 -1.94
C ILE A 152 -7.38 0.15 -2.98
N PRO A 153 -7.18 1.46 -3.18
CA PRO A 153 -6.09 1.94 -4.03
C PRO A 153 -4.75 1.56 -3.41
N TYR A 154 -3.74 1.27 -4.24
CA TYR A 154 -2.42 0.96 -3.70
C TYR A 154 -1.85 2.25 -3.11
N PHE A 155 -1.13 2.14 -2.00
CA PHE A 155 -0.81 3.30 -1.19
C PHE A 155 0.57 3.85 -1.53
N PHE A 156 0.87 5.06 -1.05
CA PHE A 156 2.26 5.44 -0.87
C PHE A 156 2.95 4.56 0.16
N HIS A 157 4.28 4.56 0.12
CA HIS A 157 5.05 3.95 1.18
C HIS A 157 4.68 4.61 2.52
N PRO A 158 4.54 3.86 3.64
CA PRO A 158 4.13 4.41 4.95
C PRO A 158 4.91 5.65 5.42
N TYR A 159 6.18 5.76 5.03
CA TYR A 159 7.00 6.93 5.36
C TYR A 159 6.58 8.21 4.64
N MET A 160 5.92 8.14 3.48
CA MET A 160 5.39 9.32 2.79
C MET A 160 4.34 10.03 3.65
N TYR A 161 3.42 9.28 4.26
CA TYR A 161 2.43 9.80 5.19
C TYR A 161 3.06 10.26 6.50
N LYS A 162 3.95 9.44 7.08
CA LYS A 162 4.63 9.78 8.34
C LYS A 162 5.42 11.09 8.25
N LEU A 163 6.07 11.35 7.12
CA LEU A 163 6.85 12.56 6.87
C LEU A 163 6.01 13.68 6.23
N LYS A 164 4.69 13.50 6.10
CA LYS A 164 3.74 14.44 5.50
C LYS A 164 4.13 14.87 4.07
N GLN A 165 4.80 14.00 3.32
CA GLN A 165 5.16 14.27 1.94
C GLN A 165 3.95 14.20 1.01
N ASP A 166 2.95 13.39 1.36
CA ASP A 166 1.66 13.34 0.68
C ASP A 166 0.99 14.74 0.62
N LYS A 167 1.16 15.56 1.66
CA LYS A 167 0.63 16.93 1.70
C LYS A 167 1.34 17.92 0.77
N ARG A 168 2.47 17.53 0.18
CA ARG A 168 3.29 18.38 -0.69
C ARG A 168 3.15 18.05 -2.18
N ILE A 169 2.35 17.03 -2.51
CA ILE A 169 2.21 16.51 -3.88
C ILE A 169 1.79 17.60 -4.87
N LEU A 170 0.81 18.42 -4.54
CA LEU A 170 0.34 19.49 -5.43
C LEU A 170 1.46 20.48 -5.81
N GLY A 171 2.34 20.81 -4.86
CA GLY A 171 3.53 21.61 -5.13
C GLY A 171 4.56 20.85 -5.97
N MET A 172 4.75 19.57 -5.70
CA MET A 172 5.68 18.70 -6.44
C MET A 172 5.29 18.55 -7.91
N ARG A 173 3.99 18.53 -8.24
CA ARG A 173 3.49 18.51 -9.62
C ARG A 173 3.95 19.69 -10.48
N LYS A 174 4.41 20.79 -9.89
CA LYS A 174 4.93 21.96 -10.63
C LYS A 174 6.44 21.88 -10.90
N THR A 175 7.10 20.84 -10.40
CA THR A 175 8.56 20.73 -10.53
C THR A 175 8.95 20.47 -11.99
N PRO A 176 9.91 21.23 -12.54
CA PRO A 176 10.45 20.97 -13.87
C PRO A 176 11.07 19.58 -13.95
N LYS A 177 10.78 18.87 -15.04
CA LYS A 177 11.37 17.57 -15.33
C LYS A 177 12.78 17.75 -15.85
N LYS A 178 13.70 16.91 -15.38
CA LYS A 178 15.14 16.96 -15.68
C LYS A 178 15.69 15.64 -16.21
N ILE A 179 14.99 14.54 -15.96
CA ILE A 179 15.43 13.20 -16.29
C ILE A 179 14.38 12.55 -17.18
N ARG A 180 14.80 11.86 -18.24
CA ARG A 180 13.84 11.10 -19.05
C ARG A 180 13.26 9.93 -18.28
N ALA A 181 14.10 8.99 -17.86
CA ALA A 181 13.64 7.80 -17.15
C ALA A 181 14.45 7.58 -15.88
N PHE A 182 13.77 7.12 -14.83
CA PHE A 182 14.40 6.81 -13.56
C PHE A 182 13.93 5.47 -13.01
N PHE A 183 14.87 4.69 -12.51
CA PHE A 183 14.63 3.56 -11.63
C PHE A 183 15.37 3.80 -10.31
N GLY A 184 14.68 3.55 -9.19
CA GLY A 184 15.30 3.53 -7.88
C GLY A 184 14.74 2.38 -7.05
N GLY A 185 15.63 1.57 -6.47
CA GLY A 185 15.18 0.47 -5.63
C GLY A 185 16.30 -0.45 -5.17
N ASN A 186 15.95 -1.35 -4.26
CA ASN A 186 16.85 -2.42 -3.83
C ASN A 186 16.91 -3.49 -4.92
N THR A 187 18.14 -3.88 -5.28
CA THR A 187 18.45 -4.87 -6.32
C THR A 187 19.19 -6.09 -5.79
N THR A 188 19.21 -6.29 -4.46
CA THR A 188 19.84 -7.45 -3.83
C THR A 188 19.23 -8.74 -4.36
N ILE A 189 20.04 -9.51 -5.10
CA ILE A 189 19.64 -10.74 -5.79
C ILE A 189 18.90 -11.71 -4.86
N LYS A 190 19.40 -11.89 -3.62
CA LYS A 190 18.79 -12.79 -2.62
C LYS A 190 17.28 -12.55 -2.41
N TYR A 191 16.83 -11.30 -2.50
CA TYR A 191 15.42 -10.96 -2.27
C TYR A 191 14.66 -10.74 -3.57
N TYR A 192 15.34 -10.21 -4.60
CA TYR A 192 14.70 -9.67 -5.80
C TYR A 192 14.87 -10.53 -7.06
N ASN A 193 15.53 -11.68 -6.95
CA ASN A 193 15.54 -12.73 -7.96
C ASN A 193 14.60 -13.87 -7.54
N ASN A 194 13.29 -13.59 -7.55
CA ASN A 194 12.28 -14.54 -7.10
C ASN A 194 11.60 -15.21 -8.32
N PRO A 195 11.85 -16.49 -8.60
CA PRO A 195 11.23 -17.19 -9.73
C PRO A 195 9.71 -17.36 -9.57
N ALA A 196 9.19 -17.29 -8.34
CA ALA A 196 7.75 -17.32 -8.09
C ALA A 196 7.03 -16.12 -8.73
N LEU A 197 7.73 -15.02 -9.02
CA LEU A 197 7.14 -13.89 -9.75
C LEU A 197 6.65 -14.29 -11.14
N ARG A 198 7.45 -15.11 -11.83
CA ARG A 198 7.13 -15.56 -13.18
C ARG A 198 6.04 -16.62 -13.16
N SER A 199 6.15 -17.62 -12.27
CA SER A 199 5.17 -18.72 -12.22
C SER A 199 3.82 -18.30 -11.65
N CYS A 200 3.78 -17.41 -10.66
CA CYS A 200 2.53 -16.97 -10.04
C CYS A 200 1.92 -15.73 -10.68
N TYR A 201 2.72 -14.84 -11.29
CA TYR A 201 2.18 -13.55 -11.78
C TYR A 201 2.51 -13.26 -13.24
N GLY A 202 3.27 -14.13 -13.93
CA GLY A 202 3.78 -13.86 -15.27
C GLY A 202 4.81 -12.73 -15.32
N GLN A 203 5.22 -12.19 -14.17
CA GLN A 203 6.06 -11.00 -14.09
C GLN A 203 7.55 -11.36 -14.11
N MET A 204 8.35 -10.53 -14.76
CA MET A 204 9.80 -10.58 -14.58
C MET A 204 10.18 -10.21 -13.15
N SER A 205 11.28 -10.75 -12.68
CA SER A 205 11.94 -10.29 -11.46
C SER A 205 12.58 -8.92 -11.66
N ARG A 206 12.77 -8.20 -10.56
CA ARG A 206 13.48 -6.92 -10.59
C ARG A 206 14.92 -7.07 -11.06
N SER A 207 15.57 -8.19 -10.75
CA SER A 207 16.93 -8.49 -11.23
C SER A 207 16.97 -8.53 -12.76
N GLU A 208 16.02 -9.23 -13.39
CA GLU A 208 15.90 -9.29 -14.85
C GLU A 208 15.61 -7.90 -15.44
N GLY A 209 14.67 -7.15 -14.85
CA GLY A 209 14.36 -5.79 -15.31
C GLY A 209 15.57 -4.86 -15.23
N VAL A 210 16.33 -4.88 -14.14
CA VAL A 210 17.55 -4.06 -14.02
C VAL A 210 18.61 -4.46 -15.05
N ASN A 211 18.78 -5.76 -15.33
CA ASN A 211 19.71 -6.21 -16.36
C ASN A 211 19.28 -5.74 -17.75
N ALA A 212 17.98 -5.81 -18.04
CA ALA A 212 17.42 -5.33 -19.29
C ALA A 212 17.59 -3.80 -19.45
N LEU A 213 17.51 -3.02 -18.37
CA LEU A 213 17.84 -1.59 -18.41
C LEU A 213 19.31 -1.35 -18.80
N MET A 214 20.24 -2.21 -18.38
CA MET A 214 21.66 -2.07 -18.74
C MET A 214 21.91 -2.31 -20.24
N GLU A 215 21.03 -3.04 -20.93
CA GLU A 215 21.13 -3.30 -22.38
C GLU A 215 20.79 -2.07 -23.24
N LEU A 216 20.36 -0.96 -22.62
CA LEU A 216 20.19 0.33 -23.29
C LEU A 216 21.53 1.02 -23.62
N GLY A 217 22.66 0.43 -23.24
CA GLY A 217 24.00 0.95 -23.53
C GLY A 217 24.22 2.34 -22.94
N ASP A 218 24.71 3.27 -23.76
CA ASP A 218 25.05 4.63 -23.31
C ASP A 218 23.86 5.42 -22.76
N LYS A 219 22.62 5.04 -23.10
CA LYS A 219 21.42 5.66 -22.55
C LYS A 219 21.12 5.25 -21.11
N ALA A 220 21.71 4.16 -20.59
CA ALA A 220 21.56 3.74 -19.20
C ALA A 220 22.74 4.24 -18.34
N LYS A 221 22.43 5.02 -17.31
CA LYS A 221 23.42 5.59 -16.38
C LYS A 221 23.23 5.03 -14.97
N LEU A 222 24.20 4.24 -14.52
CA LEU A 222 24.20 3.68 -13.17
C LEU A 222 24.62 4.74 -12.15
N ILE A 223 23.86 4.86 -11.07
CA ILE A 223 24.20 5.72 -9.93
C ILE A 223 24.71 4.83 -8.79
N ASN A 224 26.02 4.90 -8.54
CA ASN A 224 26.70 4.08 -7.53
C ASN A 224 26.93 4.81 -6.20
N ARG A 225 26.68 6.12 -6.13
CA ARG A 225 26.86 6.93 -4.92
C ARG A 225 25.75 7.97 -4.79
N THR A 226 25.30 8.22 -3.56
CA THR A 226 24.34 9.30 -3.26
C THR A 226 24.82 10.68 -3.72
N ALA A 227 26.12 10.94 -3.72
CA ALA A 227 26.68 12.19 -4.24
C ALA A 227 26.41 12.37 -5.74
N ASP A 228 26.53 11.30 -6.53
CA ASP A 228 26.28 11.35 -7.97
C ASP A 228 24.79 11.54 -8.27
N TYR A 229 23.91 10.93 -7.47
CA TYR A 229 22.47 11.18 -7.51
C TYR A 229 22.14 12.66 -7.29
N ARG A 230 22.71 13.29 -6.25
CA ARG A 230 22.50 14.71 -5.97
C ARG A 230 22.99 15.59 -7.11
N LYS A 231 24.12 15.25 -7.75
CA LYS A 231 24.62 15.98 -8.93
C LYS A 231 23.61 15.93 -10.08
N VAL A 232 23.04 14.76 -10.37
CA VAL A 232 22.00 14.61 -11.40
C VAL A 232 20.79 15.49 -11.08
N LEU A 233 20.28 15.45 -9.85
CA LEU A 233 19.10 16.24 -9.45
C LEU A 233 19.34 17.75 -9.43
N ASN A 234 20.55 18.18 -9.08
CA ASN A 234 20.92 19.59 -8.97
C ASN A 234 21.39 20.19 -10.30
N GLY A 235 21.66 19.37 -11.33
CA GLY A 235 22.01 19.85 -12.66
C GLY A 235 20.92 20.73 -13.28
N ALA A 236 21.33 21.70 -14.11
CA ALA A 236 20.41 22.61 -14.79
C ALA A 236 19.81 22.00 -16.07
N SER A 237 20.59 21.19 -16.79
CA SER A 237 20.21 20.65 -18.10
C SER A 237 19.33 19.42 -17.98
N TYR A 238 18.36 19.32 -18.89
CA TYR A 238 17.58 18.11 -19.11
C TYR A 238 18.46 16.97 -19.66
N ARG A 239 18.22 15.74 -19.19
CA ARG A 239 19.00 14.54 -19.52
C ARG A 239 18.11 13.48 -20.16
N ASN A 240 18.27 13.27 -21.47
CA ASN A 240 17.55 12.25 -22.22
C ASN A 240 18.20 10.85 -22.05
N GLU A 241 18.25 10.39 -20.80
CA GLU A 241 18.91 9.16 -20.33
C GLU A 241 18.04 8.45 -19.27
N CYS A 242 18.28 7.15 -19.07
CA CYS A 242 17.68 6.35 -18.00
C CYS A 242 18.66 6.20 -16.83
N PHE A 243 18.35 6.81 -15.69
CA PHE A 243 19.17 6.69 -14.47
C PHE A 243 18.72 5.53 -13.60
N ILE A 244 19.67 4.70 -13.17
CA ILE A 244 19.43 3.49 -12.38
C ILE A 244 20.10 3.65 -11.02
N PHE A 245 19.31 3.83 -9.97
CA PHE A 245 19.81 3.91 -8.59
C PHE A 245 19.59 2.58 -7.86
N LYS A 246 20.68 1.84 -7.63
CA LYS A 246 20.67 0.57 -6.89
C LYS A 246 20.93 0.83 -5.41
N THR A 247 19.90 0.80 -4.56
CA THR A 247 20.03 1.20 -3.15
C THR A 247 20.89 0.26 -2.31
N ASP A 248 21.08 -0.98 -2.75
CA ASP A 248 21.98 -1.95 -2.12
C ASP A 248 23.47 -1.68 -2.43
N ARG A 249 23.78 -0.85 -3.44
CA ARG A 249 25.15 -0.43 -3.75
C ARG A 249 25.44 1.02 -3.34
N ALA A 250 24.54 1.94 -3.70
CA ALA A 250 24.71 3.36 -3.47
C ALA A 250 24.30 3.82 -2.06
N GLY A 251 23.73 2.92 -1.26
CA GLY A 251 23.12 3.21 0.05
C GLY A 251 21.63 3.53 -0.07
N PHE A 252 20.94 3.53 1.07
CA PHE A 252 19.52 3.87 1.13
C PHE A 252 19.30 5.34 0.72
N ILE A 253 18.36 5.58 -0.20
CA ILE A 253 17.88 6.94 -0.47
C ILE A 253 17.01 7.36 0.70
N ARG A 254 17.31 8.52 1.29
CA ARG A 254 16.45 9.12 2.31
C ARG A 254 15.08 9.40 1.69
N HIS A 255 14.00 9.18 2.44
CA HIS A 255 12.64 9.35 1.91
C HIS A 255 12.40 10.75 1.32
N GLU A 256 13.02 11.81 1.84
CA GLU A 256 12.91 13.15 1.27
C GLU A 256 13.64 13.29 -0.09
N GLU A 257 14.73 12.56 -0.29
CA GLU A 257 15.50 12.55 -1.54
C GLU A 257 14.91 11.60 -2.58
N TRP A 258 14.17 10.57 -2.15
CA TRP A 258 13.45 9.65 -3.00
C TRP A 258 12.48 10.39 -3.92
N THR A 259 11.58 11.16 -3.32
CA THR A 259 10.55 11.91 -4.03
C THR A 259 11.15 12.93 -4.99
N ARG A 260 12.33 13.50 -4.69
CA ARG A 260 13.02 14.41 -5.62
C ARG A 260 13.39 13.74 -6.94
N GLY A 261 13.84 12.49 -6.93
CA GLY A 261 14.17 11.76 -8.16
C GLY A 261 12.93 11.39 -8.96
N VAL A 262 11.90 10.89 -8.28
CA VAL A 262 10.62 10.57 -8.89
C VAL A 262 10.04 11.81 -9.57
N VAL A 263 9.93 12.92 -8.85
CA VAL A 263 9.34 14.18 -9.32
C VAL A 263 10.15 14.81 -10.47
N ALA A 264 11.48 14.69 -10.44
CA ALA A 264 12.35 15.23 -11.49
C ALA A 264 12.35 14.39 -12.79
N SER A 265 11.65 13.26 -12.83
CA SER A 265 11.66 12.36 -13.99
C SER A 265 10.36 12.45 -14.81
N ASP A 266 10.45 12.37 -16.13
CA ASP A 266 9.28 12.22 -17.00
C ASP A 266 8.66 10.84 -16.79
N PHE A 267 9.50 9.81 -16.79
CA PHE A 267 9.09 8.41 -16.64
C PHE A 267 9.77 7.75 -15.43
N PHE A 268 9.05 6.81 -14.80
CA PHE A 268 9.59 5.95 -13.75
C PHE A 268 9.44 4.48 -14.14
N VAL A 269 10.54 3.72 -14.13
CA VAL A 269 10.53 2.29 -14.44
C VAL A 269 10.04 1.50 -13.22
N CYS A 270 8.81 1.03 -13.27
CA CYS A 270 8.10 0.38 -12.17
C CYS A 270 8.35 -1.12 -12.13
N LEU A 271 9.59 -1.54 -11.82
CA LEU A 271 9.91 -2.97 -11.70
C LEU A 271 9.20 -3.63 -10.52
N SER A 272 8.78 -4.89 -10.73
CA SER A 272 8.10 -5.73 -9.74
C SER A 272 8.84 -5.82 -8.40
N GLY A 273 8.11 -6.01 -7.31
CA GLY A 273 8.60 -6.23 -5.95
C GLY A 273 9.16 -7.64 -5.71
N THR A 274 9.05 -8.10 -4.46
CA THR A 274 9.40 -9.48 -4.07
C THR A 274 8.15 -10.34 -4.02
N ASP A 275 7.53 -10.47 -2.85
CA ASP A 275 6.36 -11.30 -2.64
C ASP A 275 5.08 -10.55 -3.01
N LEU A 276 5.09 -9.22 -2.90
CA LEU A 276 4.10 -8.33 -3.48
C LEU A 276 4.72 -7.70 -4.73
N PRO A 277 4.33 -8.11 -5.95
CA PRO A 277 4.98 -7.59 -7.14
C PRO A 277 4.60 -6.12 -7.39
N MET A 278 3.41 -5.67 -6.96
CA MET A 278 3.04 -4.26 -7.05
C MET A 278 3.87 -3.44 -6.05
N CYS A 279 4.48 -2.37 -6.52
CA CYS A 279 5.36 -1.51 -5.71
C CYS A 279 4.76 -0.11 -5.53
N HIS A 280 5.08 0.56 -4.42
CA HIS A 280 4.61 1.92 -4.12
C HIS A 280 5.05 2.93 -5.18
N ASN A 281 6.19 2.66 -5.83
CA ASN A 281 6.81 3.55 -6.79
C ASN A 281 5.86 3.95 -7.93
N ALA A 282 4.97 3.05 -8.37
CA ALA A 282 3.99 3.34 -9.41
C ALA A 282 3.02 4.42 -8.94
N ILE A 283 2.41 4.25 -7.76
CA ILE A 283 1.48 5.22 -7.17
C ILE A 283 2.16 6.54 -6.87
N GLU A 284 3.37 6.49 -6.28
CA GLU A 284 4.16 7.68 -5.95
C GLU A 284 4.55 8.47 -7.19
N SER A 285 4.84 7.79 -8.30
CA SER A 285 5.14 8.41 -9.59
C SER A 285 3.90 9.06 -10.18
N MET A 286 2.77 8.34 -10.22
CA MET A 286 1.53 8.88 -10.76
C MET A 286 1.03 10.11 -10.00
N ALA A 287 1.17 10.10 -8.67
CA ALA A 287 0.76 11.22 -7.82
C ALA A 287 1.41 12.56 -8.19
N VAL A 288 2.65 12.52 -8.67
CA VAL A 288 3.44 13.71 -9.03
C VAL A 288 3.53 13.95 -10.54
N GLY A 289 2.77 13.19 -11.32
CA GLY A 289 2.74 13.28 -12.79
C GLY A 289 3.99 12.73 -13.46
N THR A 290 4.65 11.75 -12.83
CA THR A 290 5.68 10.94 -13.46
C THR A 290 5.03 9.70 -14.06
N ILE A 291 5.29 9.43 -15.33
CA ILE A 291 4.60 8.40 -16.11
C ILE A 291 5.20 7.03 -15.79
N PRO A 292 4.41 6.03 -15.37
CA PRO A 292 4.93 4.71 -15.08
C PRO A 292 5.26 3.95 -16.38
N ILE A 293 6.44 3.33 -16.42
CA ILE A 293 6.78 2.25 -17.36
C ILE A 293 6.60 0.93 -16.60
N ILE A 294 5.63 0.10 -16.97
CA ILE A 294 5.05 -0.93 -16.07
C ILE A 294 4.56 -2.18 -16.81
N SER A 295 4.59 -3.35 -16.16
CA SER A 295 4.13 -4.64 -16.72
C SER A 295 2.90 -5.25 -16.04
N TYR A 296 2.33 -4.52 -15.09
CA TYR A 296 1.16 -4.93 -14.30
C TYR A 296 0.10 -3.83 -14.30
N SER A 297 -0.19 -3.29 -15.50
CA SER A 297 -1.19 -2.25 -15.73
C SER A 297 -2.61 -2.70 -15.40
N ASP A 298 -2.87 -3.99 -15.54
CA ASP A 298 -4.13 -4.68 -15.26
C ASP A 298 -4.45 -4.78 -13.77
N TRP A 299 -3.50 -4.50 -12.87
CA TRP A 299 -3.73 -4.51 -11.42
C TRP A 299 -4.29 -3.19 -10.87
N PHE A 300 -4.51 -2.23 -11.77
CA PHE A 300 -5.19 -0.99 -11.48
C PHE A 300 -6.66 -1.15 -11.85
N PHE A 301 -7.54 -0.43 -11.12
CA PHE A 301 -8.97 -0.46 -11.34
C PHE A 301 -9.47 0.98 -11.54
N PRO A 302 -9.78 1.40 -12.78
CA PRO A 302 -9.65 0.65 -14.05
C PRO A 302 -8.19 0.40 -14.47
N SER A 303 -7.95 -0.53 -15.41
CA SER A 303 -6.57 -0.82 -15.84
C SER A 303 -5.89 0.39 -16.49
N LEU A 304 -4.56 0.50 -16.35
CA LEU A 304 -3.79 1.53 -17.05
C LEU A 304 -3.75 1.24 -18.55
N GLU A 305 -3.64 2.29 -19.36
CA GLU A 305 -3.71 2.25 -20.82
C GLU A 305 -2.37 2.76 -21.42
N HIS A 306 -1.83 1.97 -22.36
CA HIS A 306 -0.55 2.27 -23.01
C HIS A 306 -0.63 3.59 -23.80
N LYS A 307 0.40 4.44 -23.66
CA LYS A 307 0.49 5.79 -24.27
C LYS A 307 -0.60 6.78 -23.86
N LYS A 308 -1.51 6.40 -22.95
CA LYS A 308 -2.48 7.31 -22.36
C LYS A 308 -2.02 7.74 -20.98
N ASN A 309 -1.87 6.79 -20.05
CA ASN A 309 -1.47 7.04 -18.66
C ASN A 309 -0.34 6.10 -18.17
N ALA A 310 0.21 5.28 -19.06
CA ALA A 310 1.38 4.45 -18.78
C ALA A 310 2.13 4.07 -20.07
N ILE A 311 3.37 3.63 -19.92
CA ILE A 311 4.08 2.85 -20.93
C ILE A 311 4.05 1.39 -20.48
N ILE A 312 3.35 0.54 -21.22
CA ILE A 312 3.09 -0.84 -20.81
C ILE A 312 4.03 -1.75 -21.58
N TYR A 313 4.67 -2.68 -20.88
CA TYR A 313 5.51 -3.71 -21.46
C TYR A 313 5.14 -5.10 -20.93
N THR A 314 5.39 -6.15 -21.70
CA THR A 314 5.02 -7.53 -21.32
C THR A 314 6.20 -8.39 -20.88
N ASP A 315 7.36 -8.19 -21.49
CA ASP A 315 8.57 -8.96 -21.22
C ASP A 315 9.84 -8.11 -21.34
N LYS A 316 11.01 -8.78 -21.25
CA LYS A 316 12.31 -8.13 -21.32
C LYS A 316 12.56 -7.43 -22.66
N ALA A 317 12.28 -8.10 -23.78
CA ALA A 317 12.55 -7.55 -25.11
C ALA A 317 11.64 -6.37 -25.37
N ASP A 318 10.34 -6.51 -25.04
CA ASP A 318 9.38 -5.43 -25.15
C ASP A 318 9.73 -4.24 -24.24
N MET A 319 10.16 -4.48 -23.00
CA MET A 319 10.59 -3.40 -22.09
C MET A 319 11.71 -2.54 -22.71
N ILE A 320 12.71 -3.18 -23.33
CA ILE A 320 13.81 -2.46 -24.00
C ILE A 320 13.28 -1.63 -25.17
N LEU A 321 12.37 -2.18 -25.97
CA LEU A 321 11.74 -1.47 -27.08
C LEU A 321 10.92 -0.26 -26.58
N LYS A 322 10.11 -0.44 -25.55
CA LYS A 322 9.29 0.63 -24.95
C LYS A 322 10.11 1.75 -24.33
N ILE A 323 11.27 1.44 -23.73
CA ILE A 323 12.15 2.47 -23.20
C ILE A 323 12.88 3.21 -24.32
N LYS A 324 13.26 2.53 -25.41
CA LYS A 324 13.79 3.19 -26.60
C LYS A 324 12.78 4.16 -27.19
N GLU A 325 11.51 3.75 -27.29
CA GLU A 325 10.41 4.62 -27.70
C GLU A 325 10.28 5.86 -26.80
N VAL A 326 10.36 5.69 -25.48
CA VAL A 326 10.34 6.81 -24.52
C VAL A 326 11.45 7.84 -24.76
N PHE A 327 12.64 7.43 -25.23
CA PHE A 327 13.72 8.39 -25.54
C PHE A 327 13.40 9.28 -26.74
N GLU A 328 12.59 8.79 -27.68
CA GLU A 328 12.19 9.48 -28.91
C GLU A 328 10.87 10.25 -28.78
N MET A 329 10.13 10.06 -27.68
CA MET A 329 8.87 10.76 -27.43
C MET A 329 9.04 12.29 -27.36
N LYS A 330 8.16 12.99 -28.08
CA LYS A 330 8.13 14.46 -28.10
C LYS A 330 7.58 15.00 -26.78
N LYS A 331 7.97 16.24 -26.47
CA LYS A 331 7.57 16.92 -25.24
C LYS A 331 6.04 17.00 -25.08
N ASP A 332 5.32 17.28 -26.16
CA ASP A 332 3.86 17.46 -26.12
C ASP A 332 3.13 16.13 -25.86
N GLU A 333 3.64 15.02 -26.43
CA GLU A 333 3.12 13.67 -26.14
C GLU A 333 3.27 13.33 -24.65
N ILE A 334 4.45 13.63 -24.09
CA ILE A 334 4.75 13.39 -22.67
C ILE A 334 3.88 14.27 -21.77
N GLN A 335 3.67 15.52 -22.17
CA GLN A 335 2.83 16.43 -21.39
C GLN A 335 1.37 15.96 -21.37
N CYS A 336 0.82 15.52 -22.51
CA CYS A 336 -0.51 14.93 -22.60
C CYS A 336 -0.63 13.67 -21.71
N MET A 337 0.35 12.76 -21.79
CA MET A 337 0.38 11.58 -20.94
C MET A 337 0.44 11.93 -19.45
N ARG A 338 1.25 12.91 -19.08
CA ARG A 338 1.36 13.38 -17.69
C ARG A 338 0.03 13.91 -17.16
N GLU A 339 -0.72 14.67 -17.96
CA GLU A 339 -2.04 15.17 -17.59
C GLU A 339 -3.01 14.01 -17.34
N ASN A 340 -3.02 13.02 -18.23
CA ASN A 340 -3.82 11.80 -18.06
C ASN A 340 -3.41 10.99 -16.82
N VAL A 341 -2.12 10.91 -16.50
CA VAL A 341 -1.62 10.27 -15.27
C VAL A 341 -2.14 10.97 -14.02
N LEU A 342 -2.07 12.30 -13.99
CA LEU A 342 -2.57 13.10 -12.89
C LEU A 342 -4.08 12.95 -12.73
N GLN A 343 -4.82 13.01 -13.84
CA GLN A 343 -6.26 12.79 -13.86
C GLN A 343 -6.61 11.39 -13.33
N TYR A 344 -5.90 10.35 -13.80
CA TYR A 344 -6.11 8.99 -13.32
C TYR A 344 -5.89 8.90 -11.80
N TYR A 345 -4.78 9.46 -11.30
CA TYR A 345 -4.47 9.44 -9.87
C TYR A 345 -5.55 10.15 -9.04
N ASP A 346 -5.95 11.36 -9.45
CA ASP A 346 -6.97 12.15 -8.74
C ASP A 346 -8.36 11.53 -8.82
N THR A 347 -8.66 10.77 -9.88
CA THR A 347 -9.96 10.13 -10.07
C THR A 347 -10.09 8.81 -9.31
N TYR A 348 -9.01 8.01 -9.25
CA TYR A 348 -9.09 6.60 -8.80
C TYR A 348 -8.22 6.26 -7.59
N LEU A 349 -7.12 6.97 -7.34
CA LEU A 349 -6.10 6.56 -6.37
C LEU A 349 -6.05 7.40 -5.08
N VAL A 350 -6.68 8.58 -5.08
CA VAL A 350 -6.74 9.43 -3.87
C VAL A 350 -7.61 8.80 -2.78
N SER A 351 -7.22 9.02 -1.52
CA SER A 351 -7.91 8.46 -0.34
C SER A 351 -9.40 8.79 -0.30
N GLY A 352 -9.76 10.03 -0.65
CA GLY A 352 -11.17 10.47 -0.67
C GLY A 352 -12.04 9.64 -1.61
N ARG A 353 -11.49 9.13 -2.72
CA ARG A 353 -12.25 8.29 -3.65
C ARG A 353 -12.56 6.93 -3.06
N PHE A 354 -11.59 6.31 -2.40
CA PHE A 354 -11.80 5.05 -1.71
C PHE A 354 -12.92 5.16 -0.67
N ILE A 355 -12.94 6.24 0.09
CA ILE A 355 -13.95 6.49 1.12
C ILE A 355 -15.33 6.69 0.50
N GLN A 356 -15.44 7.49 -0.56
CA GLN A 356 -16.69 7.62 -1.32
C GLN A 356 -17.20 6.26 -1.84
N ASN A 357 -16.31 5.36 -2.24
CA ASN A 357 -16.73 4.02 -2.66
C ASN A 357 -17.25 3.19 -1.48
N VAL A 358 -16.64 3.29 -0.30
CA VAL A 358 -17.14 2.64 0.93
C VAL A 358 -18.52 3.15 1.33
N GLU A 359 -18.74 4.46 1.23
CA GLU A 359 -20.02 5.10 1.57
C GLU A 359 -21.13 4.75 0.57
N ARG A 360 -20.77 4.50 -0.70
CA ARG A 360 -21.72 4.15 -1.77
C ARG A 360 -22.14 2.68 -1.79
N THR A 361 -21.38 1.77 -1.20
CA THR A 361 -21.81 0.36 -1.15
C THR A 361 -23.06 0.20 -0.31
N GLY A 362 -23.84 -0.85 -0.59
CA GLY A 362 -25.05 -1.18 0.17
C GLY A 362 -24.83 -1.17 1.69
N ARG A 363 -25.88 -0.90 2.47
CA ARG A 363 -25.75 -0.62 3.91
C ARG A 363 -25.25 -1.82 4.73
N ASP A 364 -25.59 -3.04 4.36
CA ASP A 364 -25.43 -4.17 5.28
C ASP A 364 -24.01 -4.73 5.35
N ASP A 365 -23.50 -5.24 4.23
CA ASP A 365 -22.24 -5.97 4.15
C ASP A 365 -21.41 -5.51 2.95
N ALA A 366 -20.10 -5.41 3.14
CA ALA A 366 -19.14 -5.14 2.07
C ALA A 366 -17.82 -5.90 2.31
N THR A 367 -16.98 -5.98 1.28
CA THR A 367 -15.63 -6.54 1.38
C THR A 367 -14.61 -5.52 0.91
N ILE A 368 -13.69 -5.11 1.78
CA ILE A 368 -12.47 -4.42 1.35
C ILE A 368 -11.49 -5.48 0.88
N MET A 369 -11.15 -5.42 -0.41
CA MET A 369 -10.08 -6.26 -0.97
C MET A 369 -8.76 -5.55 -0.77
N LEU A 370 -7.91 -6.08 0.11
CA LEU A 370 -6.51 -5.70 0.10
C LEU A 370 -5.87 -6.21 -1.18
N HIS A 371 -4.99 -5.40 -1.77
CA HIS A 371 -4.46 -5.61 -3.12
C HIS A 371 -4.24 -7.08 -3.48
N PRO A 372 -4.75 -7.52 -4.63
CA PRO A 372 -4.71 -8.91 -4.98
C PRO A 372 -3.26 -9.30 -5.23
N ARG A 373 -2.73 -10.22 -4.44
CA ARG A 373 -1.94 -11.26 -5.10
C ARG A 373 -2.98 -12.07 -5.86
N LEU A 374 -3.04 -11.86 -7.19
CA LEU A 374 -4.03 -12.53 -8.03
C LEU A 374 -3.89 -14.05 -7.98
N VAL A 375 -2.71 -14.55 -7.59
CA VAL A 375 -2.44 -15.99 -7.42
C VAL A 375 -1.97 -16.28 -5.99
N PRO A 376 -2.68 -17.14 -5.24
CA PRO A 376 -2.30 -17.56 -3.90
C PRO A 376 -1.26 -18.68 -3.95
N THR A 377 -0.49 -18.84 -2.87
CA THR A 377 0.20 -20.11 -2.65
C THR A 377 -0.80 -21.23 -2.32
N PRO A 378 -0.48 -22.52 -2.51
CA PRO A 378 -1.38 -23.62 -2.14
C PRO A 378 -1.84 -23.59 -0.67
N GLN A 379 -0.96 -23.14 0.24
CA GLN A 379 -1.31 -22.98 1.65
C GLN A 379 -2.30 -21.82 1.86
N GLU A 380 -2.08 -20.68 1.19
CA GLU A 380 -3.00 -19.55 1.25
C GLU A 380 -4.37 -19.89 0.65
N GLU A 381 -4.39 -20.66 -0.44
CA GLU A 381 -5.60 -21.22 -1.05
C GLU A 381 -6.38 -22.06 -0.02
N GLN A 382 -5.71 -23.01 0.65
CA GLN A 382 -6.35 -23.86 1.66
C GLN A 382 -6.94 -23.05 2.83
N VAL A 383 -6.18 -22.07 3.35
CA VAL A 383 -6.66 -21.16 4.41
C VAL A 383 -7.83 -20.31 3.90
N GLY A 384 -7.77 -19.83 2.65
CA GLY A 384 -8.86 -19.13 1.96
C GLY A 384 -10.14 -19.93 1.91
N GLN A 385 -10.06 -21.19 1.45
CA GLN A 385 -11.21 -22.08 1.35
C GLN A 385 -11.84 -22.37 2.72
N ALA A 386 -11.03 -22.55 3.76
CA ALA A 386 -11.52 -22.75 5.13
C ALA A 386 -12.27 -21.51 5.64
N ALA A 387 -11.71 -20.31 5.46
CA ALA A 387 -12.35 -19.05 5.87
C ALA A 387 -13.67 -18.81 5.11
N ILE A 388 -13.74 -19.14 3.82
CA ILE A 388 -14.97 -19.05 3.03
C ILE A 388 -16.04 -19.99 3.55
N LYS A 389 -15.68 -21.24 3.86
CA LYS A 389 -16.62 -22.19 4.44
C LYS A 389 -17.20 -21.66 5.75
N GLU A 390 -16.36 -21.04 6.58
CA GLU A 390 -16.77 -20.42 7.84
C GLU A 390 -17.72 -19.23 7.60
N MET A 391 -17.35 -18.31 6.70
CA MET A 391 -18.19 -17.16 6.36
C MET A 391 -19.54 -17.57 5.78
N ASN A 392 -19.53 -18.45 4.77
CA ASN A 392 -20.77 -18.93 4.17
C ASN A 392 -21.66 -19.61 5.22
N SER A 393 -21.08 -20.40 6.12
CA SER A 393 -21.85 -21.04 7.20
C SER A 393 -22.51 -20.01 8.12
N TYR A 394 -21.81 -18.92 8.45
CA TYR A 394 -22.36 -17.85 9.28
C TYR A 394 -23.44 -17.03 8.56
N PHE A 395 -23.14 -16.49 7.37
CA PHE A 395 -24.05 -15.59 6.65
C PHE A 395 -25.29 -16.34 6.12
N ILE A 396 -25.17 -17.56 5.60
CA ILE A 396 -26.32 -18.38 5.16
C ILE A 396 -27.24 -18.73 6.34
N LYS A 397 -26.67 -19.06 7.50
CA LYS A 397 -27.47 -19.35 8.70
C LYS A 397 -28.28 -18.13 9.13
N LYS A 398 -27.71 -16.93 9.03
CA LYS A 398 -28.38 -15.66 9.37
C LYS A 398 -29.53 -15.35 8.40
N GLU A 399 -29.34 -15.54 7.11
CA GLU A 399 -30.39 -15.36 6.09
C GLU A 399 -31.59 -16.30 6.31
N LYS A 400 -31.33 -17.57 6.66
CA LYS A 400 -32.42 -18.53 6.96
C LYS A 400 -33.21 -18.15 8.22
N ILE A 401 -32.53 -17.63 9.24
CA ILE A 401 -33.18 -17.15 10.47
C ILE A 401 -34.03 -15.90 10.18
N SER A 402 -33.54 -14.97 9.37
CA SER A 402 -34.27 -13.73 9.02
C SER A 402 -35.44 -13.98 8.07
N ALA A 403 -35.38 -14.99 7.20
CA ALA A 403 -36.50 -15.42 6.37
C ALA A 403 -37.59 -16.12 7.21
N GLY A 404 -37.21 -17.05 8.09
CA GLY A 404 -38.16 -17.80 8.92
C GLY A 404 -38.85 -16.98 10.03
N SER A 405 -38.33 -15.80 10.39
CA SER A 405 -39.00 -14.87 11.30
C SER A 405 -40.01 -13.96 10.61
N ARG A 406 -39.89 -13.74 9.29
CA ARG A 406 -40.89 -13.00 8.49
C ARG A 406 -42.13 -13.84 8.22
N ASP A 407 -41.97 -15.15 8.01
CA ASP A 407 -43.10 -16.06 7.75
C ASP A 407 -43.95 -16.40 8.98
N LYS A 408 -43.48 -16.09 10.20
CA LYS A 408 -44.22 -16.33 11.46
C LYS A 408 -45.02 -15.13 11.96
N ASN A 409 -44.85 -13.98 11.32
CA ASN A 409 -45.57 -12.74 11.65
C ASN A 409 -46.52 -12.30 10.52
N GLY A 410 -46.82 -13.20 9.58
CA GLY A 410 -47.77 -13.02 8.48
C GLY A 410 -49.11 -13.68 8.77
#